data_AF-A0A838PN56-F1
#
_entry.id   AF-A0A838PN56-F1
#
_cell.length_a   1.000
_cell.length_b   1.000
_cell.length_c   1.000
_cell.angle_alpha   90.00
_cell.angle_beta   90.00
_cell.angle_gamma   90.00
#
_symmetry.space_group_name_H-M   'P 1'
#
loop_
_entity.id
_entity.type
_entity.pdbx_description
1 polymer ?
#
loop_
_entity_poly.entity_id
_entity_poly.type
_entity_poly.pdbx_seq_one_letter_code
_entity_poly.pdbx_strand_id
1 'polypeptide(L)'
;MHPNYLLNAGYDISIIKLTRNSVKAPTKVAGTAEGGLWAPSTMETIAGWGTTSEGGSAPSVLQEAQVPITTDDYCSGAYDDFESTTMVCAGYPQGGVDTCQGDSGGPMFGRATTGELRVVGATSFGEGCARAGKPGVYARVGDTTLREWIRGQSPAGVN
;
A
#
# COMPACT_ATOMS: atom_id res chain seq x y z
N MET A 1 16.22 -1.70 -2.89
CA MET A 1 15.52 -0.40 -2.85
C MET A 1 15.37 0.08 -4.28
N HIS A 2 14.27 0.76 -4.61
CA HIS A 2 14.11 1.40 -5.92
C HIS A 2 15.20 2.47 -6.12
N PRO A 3 15.88 2.54 -7.27
CA PRO A 3 16.98 3.50 -7.48
C PRO A 3 16.55 4.97 -7.44
N ASN A 4 15.27 5.25 -7.75
CA ASN A 4 14.68 6.60 -7.71
C ASN A 4 13.92 6.88 -6.40
N TYR A 5 14.20 6.15 -5.32
CA TYR A 5 13.55 6.40 -4.03
C TYR A 5 13.71 7.87 -3.60
N LEU A 6 12.59 8.53 -3.30
CA LEU A 6 12.56 9.88 -2.74
C LEU A 6 11.74 9.83 -1.44
N LEU A 7 12.35 10.28 -0.34
CA LEU A 7 11.69 10.30 0.97
C LEU A 7 10.38 11.09 0.86
N ASN A 8 9.25 10.41 1.11
CA ASN A 8 7.87 10.92 1.03
C ASN A 8 7.44 11.50 -0.33
N ALA A 9 8.26 11.40 -1.38
CA ALA A 9 8.04 12.05 -2.68
C ALA A 9 8.05 11.08 -3.87
N GLY A 10 8.14 9.77 -3.62
CA GLY A 10 7.83 8.74 -4.60
C GLY A 10 8.74 7.53 -4.55
N TYR A 11 8.34 6.48 -5.27
CA TYR A 11 9.12 5.24 -5.41
C TYR A 11 9.51 4.59 -4.07
N ASP A 12 8.67 4.74 -3.03
CA ASP A 12 8.88 4.14 -1.71
C ASP A 12 8.63 2.63 -1.72
N ILE A 13 9.55 1.91 -2.36
CA ILE A 13 9.48 0.46 -2.47
C ILE A 13 10.88 -0.16 -2.39
N SER A 14 10.96 -1.30 -1.71
CA SER A 14 12.16 -2.10 -1.62
C SER A 14 11.83 -3.58 -1.73
N ILE A 15 12.83 -4.39 -2.09
CA ILE A 15 12.70 -5.84 -2.22
C ILE A 15 13.79 -6.46 -1.36
N ILE A 16 13.38 -7.45 -0.56
CA ILE A 16 14.28 -8.28 0.24
C ILE A 16 14.27 -9.67 -0.37
N LYS A 17 15.45 -10.15 -0.77
CA LYS A 17 15.62 -11.49 -1.31
C LYS A 17 15.88 -12.47 -0.17
N LEU A 18 15.01 -13.47 -0.05
CA LEU A 18 15.22 -14.57 0.90
C LEU A 18 16.47 -15.36 0.53
N THR A 19 17.20 -15.85 1.53
CA THR A 19 18.37 -16.72 1.33
C THR A 19 17.99 -18.12 0.85
N ARG A 20 16.73 -18.53 1.06
CA ARG A 20 16.14 -19.79 0.61
C ARG A 20 14.71 -19.56 0.16
N ASN A 21 14.21 -20.44 -0.72
CA ASN A 21 12.82 -20.38 -1.16
C ASN A 21 11.85 -20.58 0.03
N SER A 22 10.77 -19.81 0.03
CA SER A 22 9.66 -20.00 0.97
C SER A 22 8.94 -21.32 0.68
N VAL A 23 8.48 -22.00 1.73
CA VAL A 23 7.56 -23.15 1.63
C VAL A 23 6.09 -22.73 1.50
N LYS A 24 5.81 -21.43 1.67
CA LYS A 24 4.49 -20.83 1.48
C LYS A 24 4.44 -20.16 0.11
N ALA A 25 3.35 -20.40 -0.62
CA ALA A 25 3.08 -19.68 -1.85
C ALA A 25 2.96 -18.18 -1.56
N PRO A 26 3.60 -17.31 -2.35
CA PRO A 26 3.48 -15.87 -2.17
C PRO A 26 2.15 -15.35 -2.70
N THR A 27 1.62 -14.31 -2.06
CA THR A 27 0.60 -13.46 -2.68
C THR A 27 1.25 -12.67 -3.81
N LYS A 28 0.70 -12.75 -5.03
CA LYS A 28 1.24 -12.02 -6.17
C LYS A 28 0.85 -10.55 -6.12
N VAL A 29 1.69 -9.68 -6.68
CA VAL A 29 1.30 -8.31 -7.02
C VAL A 29 0.25 -8.37 -8.14
N ALA A 30 -0.69 -7.42 -8.11
CA ALA A 30 -1.74 -7.31 -9.13
C ALA A 30 -1.17 -7.28 -10.57
N GLY A 31 -1.92 -7.91 -11.47
CA GLY A 31 -1.64 -7.96 -12.90
C GLY A 31 -2.20 -6.74 -13.63
N THR A 32 -1.79 -6.56 -14.88
CA THR A 32 -2.20 -5.42 -15.72
C THR A 32 -3.69 -5.38 -16.04
N ALA A 33 -4.38 -6.53 -15.97
CA ALA A 33 -5.83 -6.63 -16.14
C ALA A 33 -6.62 -6.35 -14.84
N GLU A 34 -5.95 -6.14 -13.71
CA GLU A 34 -6.56 -6.00 -12.37
C GLU A 34 -6.60 -4.52 -11.92
N GLY A 35 -6.55 -3.57 -12.86
CA GLY A 35 -6.51 -2.12 -12.60
C GLY A 35 -7.63 -1.55 -11.72
N GLY A 36 -8.77 -2.23 -11.65
CA GLY A 36 -9.89 -1.82 -10.77
C GLY A 36 -9.61 -1.94 -9.27
N LEU A 37 -8.57 -2.70 -8.87
CA LEU A 37 -8.25 -2.92 -7.46
C LEU A 37 -7.63 -1.69 -6.76
N TRP A 38 -7.24 -0.66 -7.50
CA TRP A 38 -6.81 0.62 -6.93
C TRP A 38 -7.58 1.80 -7.55
N ALA A 39 -8.81 1.53 -8.01
CA ALA A 39 -9.73 2.58 -8.44
C ALA A 39 -10.36 3.28 -7.22
N PRO A 40 -10.71 4.58 -7.31
CA PRO A 40 -11.39 5.28 -6.23
C PRO A 40 -12.66 4.57 -5.77
N SER A 41 -12.91 4.59 -4.46
CA SER A 41 -14.01 3.90 -3.76
C SER A 41 -13.91 2.37 -3.70
N THR A 42 -12.86 1.75 -4.27
CA THR A 42 -12.60 0.32 -4.05
C THR A 42 -12.17 0.09 -2.61
N MET A 43 -12.79 -0.89 -1.94
CA MET A 43 -12.47 -1.27 -0.56
C MET A 43 -11.32 -2.27 -0.54
N GLU A 44 -10.24 -1.88 0.14
CA GLU A 44 -8.98 -2.62 0.17
C GLU A 44 -8.62 -3.00 1.60
N THR A 45 -7.92 -4.12 1.78
CA THR A 45 -7.55 -4.62 3.11
C THR A 45 -6.11 -4.26 3.43
N ILE A 46 -5.91 -3.54 4.53
CA ILE A 46 -4.59 -3.27 5.10
C ILE A 46 -4.36 -4.19 6.30
N ALA A 47 -3.12 -4.60 6.54
CA ALA A 47 -2.79 -5.49 7.65
C ALA A 47 -1.40 -5.21 8.22
N GLY A 48 -1.26 -5.31 9.54
CA GLY A 48 0.04 -5.10 10.19
C GLY A 48 0.03 -5.16 11.72
N TRP A 49 1.16 -4.77 12.30
CA TRP A 49 1.43 -4.74 13.74
C TRP A 49 1.84 -3.33 14.21
N GLY A 50 1.53 -2.30 13.42
CA GLY A 50 1.73 -0.92 13.80
C GLY A 50 0.84 -0.52 14.97
N THR A 51 1.12 0.65 15.54
CA THR A 51 0.39 1.19 16.68
C THR A 51 -1.09 1.38 16.33
N THR A 52 -1.99 1.04 17.25
CA THR A 52 -3.45 1.15 17.00
C THR A 52 -4.01 2.56 17.19
N SER A 53 -3.16 3.49 17.62
CA SER A 53 -3.42 4.92 17.72
C SER A 53 -2.11 5.68 17.50
N GLU A 54 -2.19 6.94 17.07
CA GLU A 54 -1.01 7.79 16.86
C GLU A 54 -0.19 7.92 18.17
N GLY A 55 1.09 7.54 18.12
CA GLY A 55 1.97 7.55 19.29
C GLY A 55 1.61 6.50 20.37
N GLY A 56 0.71 5.56 20.05
CA GLY A 56 0.27 4.50 20.95
C GLY A 56 1.24 3.32 21.01
N SER A 57 0.74 2.16 21.48
CA SER A 57 1.51 0.92 21.53
C SER A 57 1.17 -0.04 20.39
N ALA A 58 2.17 -0.78 19.94
CA ALA A 58 1.99 -1.85 18.96
C ALA A 58 1.23 -3.03 19.60
N PRO A 59 0.26 -3.64 18.88
CA PRO A 59 -0.47 -4.81 19.33
C PRO A 59 0.41 -6.06 19.26
N SER A 60 0.07 -7.08 20.06
CA SER A 60 0.75 -8.38 20.04
C SER A 60 0.21 -9.35 18.98
N VAL A 61 -0.94 -9.03 18.38
CA VAL A 61 -1.61 -9.83 17.36
C VAL A 61 -1.81 -8.99 16.10
N LEU A 62 -1.77 -9.65 14.94
CA LEU A 62 -1.98 -9.01 13.64
C LEU A 62 -3.32 -8.27 13.66
N GLN A 63 -3.31 -7.03 13.18
CA GLN A 63 -4.52 -6.27 12.90
C GLN A 63 -4.79 -6.28 11.40
N GLU A 64 -6.07 -6.19 11.05
CA GLU A 64 -6.52 -5.93 9.68
C GLU A 64 -7.67 -4.93 9.71
N ALA A 65 -7.77 -4.12 8.66
CA ALA A 65 -8.85 -3.17 8.51
C ALA A 65 -9.15 -2.92 7.03
N GLN A 66 -10.35 -2.39 6.75
CA GLN A 66 -10.74 -2.01 5.39
C GLN A 66 -10.74 -0.50 5.23
N VAL A 67 -10.08 -0.04 4.17
CA VAL A 67 -9.99 1.37 3.77
C VAL A 67 -10.40 1.53 2.31
N PRO A 68 -11.18 2.58 1.96
CA PRO A 68 -11.48 2.88 0.57
C PRO A 68 -10.29 3.58 -0.08
N ILE A 69 -9.95 3.21 -1.32
CA ILE A 69 -9.05 4.00 -2.16
C ILE A 69 -9.66 5.37 -2.43
N THR A 70 -8.84 6.42 -2.36
CA THR A 70 -9.28 7.80 -2.64
C THR A 70 -8.87 8.24 -4.04
N THR A 71 -9.35 9.41 -4.48
CA THR A 71 -8.92 10.00 -5.75
C THR A 71 -7.53 10.63 -5.62
N ASP A 72 -6.80 10.70 -6.74
CA ASP A 72 -5.51 11.40 -6.82
C ASP A 72 -5.67 12.89 -6.46
N ASP A 73 -6.76 13.54 -6.90
CA ASP A 73 -7.04 14.94 -6.54
C ASP A 73 -7.19 15.15 -5.03
N TYR A 74 -7.83 14.20 -4.33
CA TYR A 74 -7.97 14.27 -2.87
C TYR A 74 -6.61 14.10 -2.19
N CYS A 75 -5.78 13.18 -2.70
CA CYS A 75 -4.41 13.00 -2.23
C CYS A 75 -3.55 14.25 -2.42
N SER A 76 -3.55 14.84 -3.63
CA SER A 76 -2.81 16.05 -3.94
C SER A 76 -3.29 17.26 -3.13
N GLY A 77 -4.57 17.31 -2.76
CA GLY A 77 -5.09 18.33 -1.84
C GLY A 77 -4.67 18.12 -0.38
N ALA A 78 -4.36 16.88 0.01
CA ALA A 78 -3.94 16.54 1.37
C ALA A 78 -2.42 16.63 1.58
N TYR A 79 -1.63 16.40 0.53
CA TYR A 79 -0.17 16.30 0.55
C TYR A 79 0.46 16.96 -0.69
N ASP A 80 1.28 17.99 -0.47
CA ASP A 80 1.95 18.72 -1.55
C ASP A 80 2.93 17.85 -2.36
N ASP A 81 3.57 16.86 -1.70
CA ASP A 81 4.56 15.95 -2.31
C ASP A 81 3.93 14.68 -2.92
N PHE A 82 2.60 14.59 -2.98
CA PHE A 82 1.93 13.42 -3.55
C PHE A 82 2.20 13.29 -5.04
N GLU A 83 2.71 12.12 -5.43
CA GLU A 83 2.99 11.78 -6.82
C GLU A 83 2.10 10.59 -7.24
N SER A 84 1.12 10.85 -8.11
CA SER A 84 0.10 9.87 -8.49
C SER A 84 0.62 8.71 -9.34
N THR A 85 1.75 8.84 -10.01
CA THR A 85 2.35 7.75 -10.80
C THR A 85 2.85 6.60 -9.91
N THR A 86 3.25 6.89 -8.67
CA THR A 86 3.88 5.93 -7.76
C THR A 86 3.20 5.80 -6.41
N MET A 87 2.25 6.68 -6.08
CA MET A 87 1.50 6.67 -4.82
C MET A 87 0.01 6.51 -5.04
N VAL A 88 -0.67 5.97 -4.05
CA VAL A 88 -2.13 5.93 -3.95
C VAL A 88 -2.51 6.16 -2.49
N CYS A 89 -3.58 6.91 -2.22
CA CYS A 89 -4.08 7.03 -0.85
C CYS A 89 -5.31 6.18 -0.63
N ALA A 90 -5.49 5.79 0.62
CA ALA A 90 -6.68 5.12 1.10
C ALA A 90 -7.05 5.61 2.49
N GLY A 91 -8.34 5.68 2.77
CA GLY A 91 -8.85 6.13 4.05
C GLY A 91 -10.14 6.91 3.93
N TYR A 92 -10.77 7.12 5.06
CA TYR A 92 -12.05 7.83 5.13
C TYR A 92 -11.81 9.35 5.25
N PRO A 93 -12.60 10.21 4.59
CA PRO A 93 -12.45 11.66 4.71
C PRO A 93 -12.50 12.18 6.16
N GLN A 94 -13.35 11.55 6.99
CA GLN A 94 -13.47 11.86 8.42
C GLN A 94 -12.35 11.27 9.30
N GLY A 95 -11.39 10.51 8.73
CA GLY A 95 -10.39 9.77 9.48
C GLY A 95 -10.95 8.50 10.14
N GLY A 96 -10.28 8.03 11.18
CA GLY A 96 -10.70 6.90 12.04
C GLY A 96 -10.01 5.56 11.77
N VAL A 97 -9.93 5.11 10.52
CA VAL A 97 -9.27 3.84 10.14
C VAL A 97 -8.12 4.12 9.18
N ASP A 98 -6.93 3.63 9.50
CA ASP A 98 -5.69 3.82 8.74
C ASP A 98 -4.62 2.81 9.18
N THR A 99 -3.54 2.71 8.40
CA THR A 99 -2.24 2.21 8.88
C THR A 99 -1.56 3.22 9.79
N CYS A 100 -0.61 2.80 10.60
CA CYS A 100 0.05 3.69 11.55
C CYS A 100 1.53 3.33 11.78
N GLN A 101 2.17 3.93 12.79
CA GLN A 101 3.60 3.76 13.03
C GLN A 101 3.95 2.28 13.24
N GLY A 102 4.88 1.78 12.44
CA GLY A 102 5.30 0.36 12.44
C GLY A 102 4.67 -0.49 11.35
N ASP A 103 3.67 0.02 10.61
CA ASP A 103 3.09 -0.68 9.46
C ASP A 103 3.84 -0.44 8.14
N SER A 104 4.87 0.40 8.12
CA SER A 104 5.62 0.76 6.90
C SER A 104 6.14 -0.48 6.15
N GLY A 105 5.91 -0.52 4.84
CA GLY A 105 6.17 -1.66 3.97
C GLY A 105 5.14 -2.79 4.07
N GLY A 106 4.17 -2.68 4.99
CA GLY A 106 3.05 -3.60 5.14
C GLY A 106 2.14 -3.64 3.91
N PRO A 107 1.42 -4.74 3.69
CA PRO A 107 0.65 -4.94 2.47
C PRO A 107 -0.72 -4.23 2.51
N MET A 108 -1.12 -3.72 1.35
CA MET A 108 -2.53 -3.50 1.00
C MET A 108 -2.94 -4.58 0.00
N PHE A 109 -4.04 -5.29 0.32
CA PHE A 109 -4.55 -6.41 -0.44
C PHE A 109 -5.89 -6.10 -1.09
N GLY A 110 -5.92 -6.34 -2.41
CA GLY A 110 -7.13 -6.33 -3.24
C GLY A 110 -7.59 -7.71 -3.62
N ARG A 111 -8.89 -7.85 -3.79
CA ARG A 111 -9.51 -9.12 -4.17
C ARG A 111 -9.88 -9.09 -5.65
N ALA A 112 -9.13 -9.84 -6.46
CA ALA A 112 -9.41 -10.01 -7.88
C ALA A 112 -10.81 -10.61 -8.11
N THR A 113 -11.35 -10.43 -9.31
CA THR A 113 -12.65 -11.00 -9.71
C THR A 113 -12.68 -12.53 -9.63
N THR A 114 -11.52 -13.18 -9.73
CA THR A 114 -11.33 -14.62 -9.53
C THR A 114 -11.41 -15.04 -8.05
N GLY A 115 -11.46 -14.09 -7.12
CA GLY A 115 -11.48 -14.30 -5.68
C GLY A 115 -10.10 -14.34 -5.01
N GLU A 116 -9.02 -14.37 -5.80
CA GLU A 116 -7.64 -14.38 -5.31
C GLU A 116 -7.24 -13.02 -4.72
N LEU A 117 -6.39 -13.04 -3.69
CA LEU A 117 -5.76 -11.82 -3.17
C LEU A 117 -4.59 -11.40 -4.06
N ARG A 118 -4.43 -10.08 -4.18
CA ARG A 118 -3.32 -9.42 -4.85
C ARG A 118 -2.75 -8.34 -3.94
N VAL A 119 -1.44 -8.17 -3.96
CA VAL A 119 -0.82 -6.98 -3.38
C VAL A 119 -1.01 -5.84 -4.35
N VAL A 120 -1.67 -4.76 -3.90
CA VAL A 120 -1.97 -3.58 -4.73
C VAL A 120 -1.26 -2.33 -4.22
N GLY A 121 -0.92 -2.31 -2.92
CA GLY A 121 -0.16 -1.24 -2.28
C GLY A 121 0.83 -1.76 -1.25
N ALA A 122 1.78 -0.90 -0.87
CA ALA A 122 2.61 -1.08 0.31
C ALA A 122 2.59 0.19 1.17
N THR A 123 2.35 0.07 2.47
CA THR A 123 2.25 1.21 3.40
C THR A 123 3.50 2.07 3.34
N SER A 124 3.34 3.38 3.14
CA SER A 124 4.45 4.31 3.01
C SER A 124 4.44 5.34 4.15
N PHE A 125 3.56 6.35 4.07
CA PHE A 125 3.50 7.45 5.04
C PHE A 125 2.07 7.98 5.21
N GLY A 126 1.92 8.94 6.12
CA GLY A 126 0.72 9.74 6.32
C GLY A 126 1.01 10.85 7.33
N GLU A 127 0.18 11.89 7.36
CA GLU A 127 0.27 12.90 8.43
C GLU A 127 -0.53 12.44 9.65
N GLY A 128 0.19 11.96 10.67
CA GLY A 128 -0.44 11.31 11.81
C GLY A 128 -0.96 9.92 11.47
N CYS A 129 -1.93 9.44 12.23
CA CYS A 129 -2.65 8.20 11.90
C CYS A 129 -4.16 8.43 11.93
N ALA A 130 -4.84 8.14 10.82
CA ALA A 130 -6.29 8.22 10.73
C ALA A 130 -6.87 9.61 11.08
N ARG A 131 -6.14 10.69 10.78
CA ARG A 131 -6.63 12.07 10.97
C ARG A 131 -7.63 12.43 9.86
N ALA A 132 -8.62 13.25 10.19
CA ALA A 132 -9.56 13.76 9.20
C ALA A 132 -8.83 14.58 8.11
N GLY A 133 -9.19 14.37 6.84
CA GLY A 133 -8.54 15.03 5.71
C GLY A 133 -7.13 14.53 5.36
N LYS A 134 -6.59 13.54 6.09
CA LYS A 134 -5.22 13.02 5.92
C LYS A 134 -5.28 11.50 5.70
N PRO A 135 -5.55 11.03 4.47
CA PRO A 135 -5.58 9.60 4.18
C PRO A 135 -4.17 8.99 4.29
N GLY A 136 -4.07 7.71 4.58
CA GLY A 136 -2.79 6.99 4.50
C GLY A 136 -2.31 6.90 3.05
N VAL A 137 -1.00 7.01 2.84
CA VAL A 137 -0.35 6.94 1.52
C VAL A 137 0.41 5.63 1.38
N TYR A 138 0.21 4.98 0.24
CA TYR A 138 0.76 3.68 -0.09
C TYR A 138 1.53 3.77 -1.42
N ALA A 139 2.63 3.03 -1.53
CA ALA A 139 3.27 2.82 -2.83
C ALA A 139 2.33 2.04 -3.75
N ARG A 140 2.05 2.57 -4.94
CA ARG A 140 1.10 2.02 -5.93
C ARG A 140 1.70 0.83 -6.68
N VAL A 141 1.90 -0.30 -5.99
CA VAL A 141 2.64 -1.45 -6.53
C VAL A 141 1.89 -2.22 -7.62
N GLY A 142 0.56 -2.16 -7.65
CA GLY A 142 -0.25 -2.80 -8.68
C GLY A 142 -0.17 -2.14 -10.06
N ASP A 143 0.15 -0.84 -10.09
CA ASP A 143 0.17 -0.05 -11.32
C ASP A 143 1.52 -0.12 -12.03
N THR A 144 1.51 0.22 -13.32
CA THR A 144 2.57 0.01 -14.30
C THR A 144 3.96 0.42 -13.77
N THR A 145 4.12 1.65 -13.28
CA THR A 145 5.46 2.18 -12.94
C THR A 145 6.21 1.32 -11.92
N LEU A 146 5.59 1.02 -10.77
CA LEU A 146 6.24 0.22 -9.74
C LEU A 146 6.17 -1.28 -10.06
N ARG A 147 5.08 -1.75 -10.67
CA ARG A 147 4.91 -3.16 -11.03
C ARG A 147 5.97 -3.63 -12.02
N GLU A 148 6.31 -2.82 -13.01
CA GLU A 148 7.33 -3.15 -14.01
C GLU A 148 8.72 -3.25 -13.38
N TRP A 149 9.04 -2.36 -12.44
CA TRP A 149 10.26 -2.46 -11.67
C TRP A 149 10.28 -3.74 -10.80
N ILE A 150 9.18 -4.03 -10.08
CA ILE A 150 9.05 -5.25 -9.27
C ILE A 150 9.23 -6.49 -10.14
N ARG A 151 8.61 -6.54 -11.31
CA ARG A 151 8.75 -7.64 -12.27
C ARG A 151 10.20 -7.84 -12.71
N GLY A 152 10.94 -6.75 -12.93
CA GLY A 152 12.37 -6.81 -13.27
C GLY A 152 13.24 -7.43 -12.17
N GLN A 153 12.84 -7.28 -10.89
CA GLN A 153 13.55 -7.85 -9.75
C GLN A 153 13.04 -9.26 -9.37
N SER A 154 11.75 -9.53 -9.55
CA SER A 154 11.07 -10.76 -9.16
C SER A 154 9.95 -11.11 -10.15
N PRO A 155 10.28 -11.70 -11.31
CA PRO A 155 9.29 -12.01 -12.36
C PRO A 155 8.15 -12.92 -11.90
N ALA A 156 8.43 -13.86 -10.99
CA ALA A 156 7.42 -14.78 -10.46
C ALA A 156 6.52 -14.14 -9.37
N GLY A 157 6.87 -12.95 -8.88
CA GLY A 157 6.14 -12.22 -7.84
C GLY A 157 4.99 -11.38 -8.36
N VAL A 158 4.87 -11.21 -9.68
CA VAL A 158 3.78 -10.47 -10.32
C VAL A 158 2.83 -11.44 -11.03
N ASN A 159 1.55 -11.07 -11.12
CA ASN A 159 0.57 -11.79 -11.93
C ASN A 159 0.62 -11.37 -13.40
#